data_AF-A0A7V5WQZ5-F1
#
_entry.id   AF-A0A7V5WQZ5-F1
#
_cell.length_a   1.000
_cell.length_b   1.000
_cell.length_c   1.000
_cell.angle_alpha   90.00
_cell.angle_beta   90.00
_cell.angle_gamma   90.00
#
_symmetry.space_group_name_H-M   'P 1'
#
loop_
_entity.id
_entity.type
_entity.pdbx_description
1 polymer ?
#
loop_
_entity_poly.entity_id
_entity_poly.type
_entity_poly.pdbx_seq_one_letter_code
_entity_poly.pdbx_strand_id
1 'polypeptide(L)'
;MQDTTHIVQPNRDRNILLTIAATIGVALLLWLLTSLGSIKLSSALALFAIWGIATVSLNLVNGTLGILSLGHHGFMLIGGYTTALLILSDEKRENILSSGRSAMTPFTLGLSIKNFFNAIGLTALTTDETLWLRFLVAILIGGLLAAVVGLIVGIPSLRLRGDYLAIVTFGFGEIIRLTASTRVFSPITNGA
;
A
#
# COMPACT_ATOMS: atom_id res chain seq x y z
N MET A 1 -23.96 41.86 -31.44
CA MET A 1 -22.81 40.95 -31.62
C MET A 1 -21.67 41.48 -30.77
N GLN A 2 -21.35 40.78 -29.67
CA GLN A 2 -20.06 40.70 -28.95
C GLN A 2 -20.37 40.42 -27.48
N ASP A 3 -20.20 39.16 -27.07
CA ASP A 3 -20.14 38.76 -25.67
C ASP A 3 -18.66 38.55 -25.31
N THR A 4 -18.15 39.41 -24.44
CA THR A 4 -16.76 39.45 -23.97
C THR A 4 -16.58 38.47 -22.82
N THR A 5 -16.21 37.24 -23.12
CA THR A 5 -15.66 36.33 -22.11
C THR A 5 -14.23 36.76 -21.78
N HIS A 6 -14.08 37.61 -20.76
CA HIS A 6 -12.79 37.92 -20.15
C HIS A 6 -12.23 36.67 -19.48
N ILE A 7 -11.48 35.87 -20.24
CA ILE A 7 -10.61 34.82 -19.70
C ILE A 7 -9.51 35.47 -18.86
N VAL A 8 -9.63 35.37 -17.54
CA VAL A 8 -8.61 35.84 -16.58
C VAL A 8 -7.34 35.02 -16.83
N GLN A 9 -6.37 35.63 -17.50
CA GLN A 9 -5.06 35.05 -17.75
C GLN A 9 -4.37 34.76 -16.39
N PRO A 10 -3.94 33.53 -16.10
CA PRO A 10 -3.30 33.21 -14.83
C PRO A 10 -1.97 33.96 -14.70
N ASN A 11 -1.82 34.76 -13.63
CA ASN A 11 -0.56 35.43 -13.32
C ASN A 11 0.44 34.36 -12.82
N ARG A 12 1.37 33.98 -13.70
CA ARG A 12 2.36 32.92 -13.48
C ARG A 12 3.16 33.13 -12.19
N ASP A 13 3.55 34.37 -11.90
CA ASP A 13 4.37 34.70 -10.73
C ASP A 13 3.58 34.57 -9.42
N ARG A 14 2.30 34.96 -9.44
CA ARG A 14 1.39 34.75 -8.30
C ARG A 14 1.20 33.26 -8.00
N ASN A 15 1.01 32.44 -9.03
CA ASN A 15 0.78 31.00 -8.86
C ASN A 15 2.05 30.28 -8.36
N ILE A 16 3.23 30.69 -8.84
CA ILE A 16 4.52 30.19 -8.34
C ILE A 16 4.70 30.58 -6.87
N LEU A 17 4.44 31.84 -6.51
CA LEU A 17 4.55 32.31 -5.13
C LEU A 17 3.61 31.54 -4.19
N LEU A 18 2.36 31.34 -4.60
CA LEU A 18 1.37 30.57 -3.82
C LEU A 18 1.79 29.11 -3.64
N THR A 19 2.39 28.50 -4.68
CA THR A 19 2.85 27.11 -4.61
C THR A 19 4.05 26.98 -3.67
N ILE A 20 5.02 27.89 -3.76
CA ILE A 20 6.19 27.91 -2.87
C ILE A 20 5.76 28.15 -1.42
N ALA A 21 4.86 29.11 -1.18
CA ALA A 21 4.32 29.39 0.15
C ALA A 21 3.58 28.18 0.73
N ALA A 22 2.79 27.47 -0.09
CA ALA A 22 2.11 26.24 0.32
C ALA A 22 3.13 25.13 0.65
N THR A 23 4.17 24.93 -0.17
CA THR A 23 5.21 23.93 0.09
C THR A 23 5.96 24.23 1.40
N ILE A 24 6.34 25.48 1.63
CA ILE A 24 7.01 25.91 2.87
C ILE A 24 6.09 25.72 4.07
N GLY A 25 4.81 26.09 3.95
CA GLY A 25 3.81 25.90 5.00
C GLY A 25 3.64 24.42 5.38
N VAL A 26 3.57 23.53 4.40
CA VAL A 26 3.51 22.08 4.64
C VAL A 26 4.78 21.58 5.30
N ALA A 27 5.96 22.00 4.86
CA ALA A 27 7.23 21.59 5.46
C ALA A 27 7.36 22.07 6.92
N LEU A 28 6.96 23.31 7.20
CA LEU A 28 6.94 23.88 8.54
C LEU A 28 5.97 23.14 9.46
N LEU A 29 4.77 22.82 8.95
CA LEU A 29 3.78 22.03 9.68
C LEU A 29 4.33 20.64 10.02
N LEU A 30 4.95 19.94 9.07
CA LEU A 30 5.55 18.63 9.29
C LEU A 30 6.70 18.68 10.32
N TRP A 31 7.54 19.70 10.24
CA TRP A 31 8.61 19.92 11.21
C TRP A 31 8.04 20.22 12.61
N LEU A 32 7.02 21.07 12.73
CA LEU A 32 6.37 21.37 14.01
C LEU A 32 5.74 20.12 14.62
N LEU A 33 5.01 19.35 13.81
CA LEU A 33 4.30 18.15 14.25
C LEU A 33 5.25 17.04 14.71
N THR A 34 6.42 16.92 14.10
CA THR A 34 7.47 15.98 14.55
C THR A 34 8.19 16.47 15.81
N SER A 35 8.36 17.79 15.95
CA SER A 35 8.98 18.41 17.14
C SER A 35 8.12 18.31 18.40
N LEU A 36 6.78 18.22 18.26
CA LEU A 36 5.84 18.01 19.37
C LEU A 36 5.87 16.59 19.99
N GLY A 37 6.74 15.69 19.50
CA GLY A 37 7.25 14.54 20.25
C GLY A 37 6.29 13.36 20.51
N SER A 38 5.04 13.39 20.03
CA SER A 38 4.09 12.30 20.26
C SER A 38 4.15 11.22 19.18
N ILE A 39 4.67 10.02 19.52
CA ILE A 39 4.77 8.84 18.62
C ILE A 39 3.41 8.47 17.98
N LYS A 40 2.31 8.65 18.72
CA LYS A 40 0.95 8.40 18.21
C LYS A 40 0.54 9.42 17.14
N LEU A 41 0.95 10.68 17.31
CA LEU A 41 0.63 11.76 16.38
C LEU A 41 1.39 11.60 15.07
N SER A 42 2.70 11.29 15.12
CA SER A 42 3.49 11.03 13.92
C SER A 42 2.97 9.84 13.12
N SER A 43 2.55 8.78 13.80
CA SER A 43 1.93 7.60 13.15
C SER A 43 0.59 7.95 12.51
N ALA A 44 -0.27 8.74 13.19
CA ALA A 44 -1.55 9.18 12.65
C ALA A 44 -1.35 10.07 11.40
N LEU A 45 -0.40 11.01 11.44
CA LEU A 45 -0.08 11.89 10.32
C LEU A 45 0.49 11.13 9.12
N ALA A 46 1.36 10.15 9.36
CA ALA A 46 1.84 9.26 8.31
C ALA A 46 0.67 8.52 7.64
N LEU A 47 -0.29 8.04 8.43
CA LEU A 47 -1.51 7.43 7.91
C LEU A 47 -2.32 8.42 7.07
N PHE A 48 -2.56 9.63 7.56
CA PHE A 48 -3.25 10.68 6.81
C PHE A 48 -2.55 11.01 5.49
N ALA A 49 -1.22 11.10 5.48
CA ALA A 49 -0.44 11.33 4.28
C ALA A 49 -0.59 10.19 3.26
N ILE A 50 -0.51 8.93 3.72
CA ILE A 50 -0.71 7.74 2.87
C ILE A 50 -2.11 7.74 2.26
N TRP A 51 -3.15 7.96 3.07
CA TRP A 51 -4.54 8.03 2.60
C TRP A 51 -4.79 9.25 1.70
N GLY A 52 -4.12 10.37 1.94
CA GLY A 52 -4.16 11.54 1.07
C GLY A 52 -3.60 11.26 -0.31
N ILE A 53 -2.42 10.63 -0.39
CA ILE A 53 -1.81 10.20 -1.66
C ILE A 53 -2.73 9.20 -2.37
N ALA A 54 -3.27 8.22 -1.65
CA ALA A 54 -4.21 7.25 -2.20
C ALA A 54 -5.48 7.93 -2.75
N THR A 55 -6.00 8.94 -2.05
CA THR A 55 -7.16 9.73 -2.47
C THR A 55 -6.88 10.50 -3.75
N VAL A 56 -5.73 11.16 -3.87
CA VAL A 56 -5.33 11.87 -5.09
C VAL A 56 -5.18 10.88 -6.26
N SER A 57 -4.59 9.71 -6.01
CA SER A 57 -4.47 8.65 -7.02
C SER A 57 -5.83 8.15 -7.50
N LEU A 58 -6.77 7.91 -6.58
CA LEU A 58 -8.13 7.48 -6.92
C LEU A 58 -8.89 8.59 -7.66
N ASN A 59 -8.69 9.85 -7.29
CA ASN A 59 -9.29 10.97 -7.99
C ASN A 59 -8.75 11.11 -9.42
N LEU A 60 -7.48 10.78 -9.66
CA LEU A 60 -6.93 10.76 -11.02
C LEU A 60 -7.62 9.69 -11.86
N VAL A 61 -7.75 8.46 -11.35
CA VAL A 61 -8.39 7.36 -12.09
C VAL A 61 -9.88 7.64 -12.32
N ASN A 62 -10.63 7.89 -11.23
CA ASN A 62 -12.07 8.07 -11.31
C ASN A 62 -12.45 9.40 -12.01
N GLY A 63 -11.65 10.46 -11.80
CA GLY A 63 -11.93 11.79 -12.31
C GLY A 63 -11.52 12.02 -13.76
N THR A 64 -10.41 11.44 -14.23
CA THR A 64 -9.95 11.66 -15.62
C THR A 64 -10.40 10.58 -16.60
N LEU A 65 -10.51 9.33 -16.15
CA LEU A 65 -10.93 8.22 -17.02
C LEU A 65 -12.43 7.96 -16.97
N GLY A 66 -13.15 8.55 -16.01
CA GLY A 66 -14.60 8.36 -15.83
C GLY A 66 -15.00 6.92 -15.47
N ILE A 67 -14.04 6.05 -15.15
CA ILE A 67 -14.27 4.68 -14.69
C ILE A 67 -14.08 4.63 -13.18
N LEU A 68 -15.08 4.14 -12.45
CA LEU A 68 -14.99 3.97 -11.01
C LEU A 68 -14.30 2.64 -10.70
N SER A 69 -13.15 2.68 -10.01
CA SER A 69 -12.37 1.49 -9.63
C SER A 69 -12.14 1.43 -8.12
N LEU A 70 -12.69 0.42 -7.44
CA LEU A 70 -12.66 0.29 -5.98
C LEU A 70 -11.83 -0.89 -5.46
N GLY A 71 -11.25 -1.70 -6.35
CA GLY A 71 -10.54 -2.94 -5.99
C GLY A 71 -9.10 -2.77 -5.48
N HIS A 72 -8.58 -1.53 -5.44
CA HIS A 72 -7.18 -1.23 -5.08
C HIS A 72 -6.76 -1.82 -3.73
N HIS A 73 -7.68 -1.84 -2.76
CA HIS A 73 -7.41 -2.39 -1.42
C HIS A 73 -7.18 -3.91 -1.44
N GLY A 74 -7.79 -4.66 -2.36
CA GLY A 74 -7.55 -6.10 -2.50
C GLY A 74 -6.12 -6.39 -2.96
N PHE A 75 -5.61 -5.64 -3.94
CA PHE A 75 -4.22 -5.76 -4.39
C PHE A 75 -3.23 -5.25 -3.33
N MET A 76 -3.58 -4.17 -2.62
CA MET A 76 -2.80 -3.66 -1.50
C MET A 76 -2.68 -4.70 -0.38
N LEU A 77 -3.77 -5.40 -0.06
CA LEU A 77 -3.76 -6.49 0.93
C LEU A 77 -2.81 -7.60 0.49
N ILE A 78 -2.91 -8.09 -0.74
CA ILE A 78 -2.04 -9.17 -1.26
C ILE A 78 -0.55 -8.77 -1.19
N GLY A 79 -0.20 -7.60 -1.73
CA GLY A 79 1.19 -7.14 -1.78
C GLY A 79 1.75 -6.79 -0.39
N GLY A 80 0.97 -6.07 0.42
CA GLY A 80 1.35 -5.69 1.77
C GLY A 80 1.52 -6.89 2.70
N TYR A 81 0.59 -7.83 2.63
CA TYR A 81 0.66 -9.08 3.40
C TYR A 81 1.87 -9.92 3.00
N THR A 82 2.14 -10.09 1.70
CA THR A 82 3.31 -10.82 1.19
C THR A 82 4.61 -10.18 1.68
N THR A 83 4.70 -8.85 1.58
CA THR A 83 5.87 -8.09 2.06
C THR A 83 6.08 -8.27 3.57
N ALA A 84 5.00 -8.17 4.35
CA ALA A 84 5.05 -8.33 5.80
C ALA A 84 5.52 -9.73 6.21
N LEU A 85 5.01 -10.78 5.57
CA LEU A 85 5.38 -12.17 5.83
C LEU A 85 6.86 -12.43 5.55
N LEU A 86 7.37 -11.87 4.45
CA LEU A 86 8.75 -12.04 4.01
C LEU A 86 9.79 -11.30 4.87
N ILE A 87 9.43 -10.18 5.50
CA ILE A 87 10.36 -9.38 6.32
C ILE A 87 10.30 -9.66 7.81
N LEU A 88 9.27 -10.35 8.28
CA LEU A 88 9.05 -10.64 9.69
C LEU A 88 10.31 -11.26 10.33
N SER A 89 10.82 -10.60 11.38
CA SER A 89 12.07 -10.98 12.06
C SER A 89 11.90 -12.25 12.91
N ASP A 90 13.00 -12.95 13.16
CA ASP A 90 12.99 -14.23 13.88
C ASP A 90 12.40 -14.10 15.29
N GLU A 91 12.75 -13.02 16.01
CA GLU A 91 12.17 -12.71 17.33
C GLU A 91 10.64 -12.51 17.25
N LYS A 92 10.15 -11.79 16.24
CA LYS A 92 8.70 -11.60 16.05
C LYS A 92 8.01 -12.90 15.65
N ARG A 93 8.67 -13.77 14.90
CA ARG A 93 8.15 -15.10 14.52
C ARG A 93 7.98 -15.98 15.75
N GLU A 94 8.99 -16.04 16.61
CA GLU A 94 8.92 -16.79 17.87
C GLU A 94 7.82 -16.26 18.80
N ASN A 95 7.69 -14.93 18.89
CA ASN A 95 6.60 -14.29 19.62
C ASN A 95 5.22 -14.65 19.04
N ILE A 96 5.08 -14.69 17.72
CA ILE A 96 3.81 -15.06 17.05
C ILE A 96 3.49 -16.55 17.25
N LEU A 97 4.49 -17.43 17.17
CA LEU A 97 4.34 -18.87 17.40
C LEU A 97 3.95 -19.18 18.85
N SER A 98 4.52 -18.48 19.82
CA SER A 98 4.23 -18.66 21.25
C SER A 98 2.95 -17.97 21.73
N SER A 99 2.44 -16.98 20.97
CA SER A 99 1.28 -16.17 21.38
C SER A 99 -0.05 -16.94 21.48
N GLY A 100 -0.17 -18.16 20.94
CA GLY A 100 -1.42 -18.95 20.92
C GLY A 100 -2.60 -18.31 20.14
N ARG A 101 -2.45 -17.03 19.76
CA ARG A 101 -3.38 -16.23 18.96
C ARG A 101 -3.12 -16.37 17.46
N SER A 102 -2.00 -16.97 17.08
CA SER A 102 -1.71 -17.21 15.67
C SER A 102 -2.18 -18.59 15.27
N ALA A 103 -2.86 -18.66 14.13
CA ALA A 103 -3.20 -19.94 13.50
C ALA A 103 -2.13 -20.37 12.48
N MET A 104 -1.15 -19.51 12.22
CA MET A 104 -0.18 -19.68 11.16
C MET A 104 0.65 -20.96 11.31
N THR A 105 0.81 -21.69 10.22
CA THR A 105 1.68 -22.87 10.20
C THR A 105 3.16 -22.49 10.31
N PRO A 106 4.02 -23.37 10.84
CA PRO A 106 5.47 -23.17 10.85
C PRO A 106 6.07 -22.95 9.46
N PHE A 107 5.43 -23.45 8.40
CA PHE A 107 5.83 -23.22 7.02
C PHE A 107 5.55 -21.78 6.57
N THR A 108 4.34 -21.27 6.82
CA THR A 108 3.96 -19.88 6.54
C THR A 108 4.90 -18.90 7.26
N LEU A 109 5.17 -19.19 8.53
CA LEU A 109 6.14 -18.46 9.35
C LEU A 109 7.57 -18.97 9.16
N GLY A 110 7.88 -19.84 8.21
CA GLY A 110 9.23 -20.26 7.85
C GLY A 110 9.76 -19.53 6.61
N LEU A 111 8.85 -19.07 5.76
CA LEU A 111 9.16 -18.32 4.54
C LEU A 111 9.66 -16.91 4.91
N SER A 112 10.97 -16.71 4.95
CA SER A 112 11.60 -15.42 5.23
C SER A 112 12.70 -15.15 4.22
N ILE A 113 12.83 -13.89 3.81
CA ILE A 113 13.95 -13.44 2.99
C ILE A 113 15.29 -13.71 3.68
N LYS A 114 15.32 -13.66 5.03
CA LYS A 114 16.52 -13.99 5.81
C LYS A 114 16.92 -15.46 5.61
N ASN A 115 15.94 -16.37 5.67
CA ASN A 115 16.15 -17.80 5.48
C ASN A 115 16.59 -18.11 4.06
N PHE A 116 16.02 -17.43 3.06
CA PHE A 116 16.44 -17.54 1.67
C PHE A 116 17.90 -17.10 1.47
N PHE A 117 18.28 -15.90 1.94
CA PHE A 117 19.65 -15.40 1.81
C PHE A 117 20.68 -16.26 2.54
N ASN A 118 20.32 -16.80 3.72
CA ASN A 118 21.13 -17.77 4.44
C ASN A 118 21.31 -19.08 3.64
N ALA A 119 20.24 -19.59 3.02
CA ALA A 119 20.27 -20.83 2.26
C ALA A 119 21.17 -20.76 1.01
N ILE A 120 21.25 -19.60 0.36
CA ILE A 120 22.11 -19.38 -0.81
C ILE A 120 23.54 -18.94 -0.45
N GLY A 121 23.92 -18.99 0.84
CA GLY A 121 25.25 -18.65 1.32
C GLY A 121 25.56 -17.15 1.38
N LEU A 122 24.56 -16.29 1.19
CA LEU A 122 24.71 -14.83 1.19
C LEU A 122 24.39 -14.24 2.58
N THR A 123 25.09 -14.75 3.60
CA THR A 123 24.84 -14.43 5.02
C THR A 123 25.11 -12.95 5.34
N ALA A 124 25.98 -12.27 4.58
CA ALA A 124 26.25 -10.83 4.73
C ALA A 124 25.00 -9.94 4.53
N LEU A 125 23.99 -10.43 3.79
CA LEU A 125 22.72 -9.71 3.56
C LEU A 125 21.66 -9.98 4.63
N THR A 126 21.98 -10.79 5.64
CA THR A 126 21.03 -11.16 6.71
C THR A 126 21.17 -10.34 7.99
N THR A 127 22.21 -9.49 8.06
CA THR A 127 22.48 -8.56 9.15
C THR A 127 21.38 -7.51 9.28
N ASP A 128 21.25 -6.90 10.46
CA ASP A 128 20.23 -5.88 10.71
C ASP A 128 20.46 -4.60 9.89
N GLU A 129 21.73 -4.27 9.59
CA GLU A 129 22.10 -3.13 8.74
C GLU A 129 21.54 -3.24 7.30
N THR A 130 21.33 -4.46 6.79
CA THR A 130 20.83 -4.70 5.44
C THR A 130 19.30 -4.85 5.37
N LEU A 131 18.57 -4.48 6.44
CA LEU A 131 17.11 -4.54 6.49
C LEU A 131 16.45 -3.76 5.36
N TRP A 132 17.00 -2.60 4.98
CA TRP A 132 16.50 -1.80 3.86
C TRP A 132 16.53 -2.54 2.52
N LEU A 133 17.60 -3.31 2.27
CA LEU A 133 17.72 -4.10 1.05
C LEU A 133 16.72 -5.27 1.05
N ARG A 134 16.58 -5.96 2.19
CA ARG A 134 15.58 -7.01 2.39
C ARG A 134 14.16 -6.49 2.18
N PHE A 135 13.88 -5.26 2.64
CA PHE A 135 12.61 -4.58 2.44
C PHE A 135 12.31 -4.25 0.98
N LEU A 136 13.29 -3.72 0.24
CA LEU A 136 13.13 -3.45 -1.19
C LEU A 136 12.82 -4.75 -1.96
N VAL A 137 13.57 -5.82 -1.70
CA VAL A 137 13.31 -7.14 -2.30
C VAL A 137 11.92 -7.64 -1.93
N ALA A 138 11.50 -7.50 -0.67
CA ALA A 138 10.17 -7.89 -0.21
C ALA A 138 9.05 -7.15 -0.94
N ILE A 139 9.17 -5.83 -1.08
CA ILE A 139 8.18 -5.01 -1.81
C ILE A 139 8.14 -5.38 -3.29
N LEU A 140 9.28 -5.67 -3.93
CA LEU A 140 9.29 -6.09 -5.33
C LEU A 140 8.59 -7.43 -5.51
N ILE A 141 8.83 -8.41 -4.63
CA ILE A 141 8.15 -9.71 -4.67
C ILE A 141 6.65 -9.54 -4.38
N GLY A 142 6.29 -8.75 -3.38
CA GLY A 142 4.88 -8.44 -3.05
C GLY A 142 4.17 -7.73 -4.20
N GLY A 143 4.83 -6.76 -4.84
CA GLY A 143 4.34 -6.05 -6.01
C GLY A 143 4.18 -6.95 -7.23
N LEU A 144 5.13 -7.86 -7.47
CA LEU A 144 5.05 -8.85 -8.54
C LEU A 144 3.87 -9.81 -8.32
N LEU A 145 3.69 -10.30 -7.09
CA LEU A 145 2.56 -11.17 -6.75
C LEU A 145 1.22 -10.44 -6.96
N ALA A 146 1.11 -9.20 -6.47
CA ALA A 146 -0.06 -8.38 -6.68
C ALA A 146 -0.32 -8.11 -8.17
N ALA A 147 0.72 -7.89 -8.98
CA ALA A 147 0.61 -7.72 -10.42
C ALA A 147 0.14 -8.99 -11.13
N VAL A 148 0.63 -10.17 -10.73
CA VAL A 148 0.17 -11.46 -11.27
C VAL A 148 -1.31 -11.68 -10.98
N VAL A 149 -1.74 -11.46 -9.73
CA VAL A 149 -3.17 -11.55 -9.38
C VAL A 149 -3.97 -10.47 -10.13
N GLY A 150 -3.42 -9.27 -10.27
CA GLY A 150 -4.00 -8.17 -11.04
C GLY A 150 -4.20 -8.50 -12.51
N LEU A 151 -3.27 -9.22 -13.15
CA LEU A 151 -3.44 -9.69 -14.52
C LEU A 151 -4.54 -10.75 -14.61
N ILE A 152 -4.56 -11.72 -13.69
CA ILE A 152 -5.57 -12.79 -13.66
C ILE A 152 -6.98 -12.20 -13.54
N VAL A 153 -7.18 -11.20 -12.68
CA VAL A 153 -8.49 -10.55 -12.45
C VAL A 153 -8.77 -9.45 -13.47
N GLY A 154 -7.73 -8.77 -13.96
CA GLY A 154 -7.84 -7.69 -14.92
C GLY A 154 -8.32 -8.15 -16.28
N ILE A 155 -7.74 -9.24 -16.83
CA ILE A 155 -8.10 -9.78 -18.15
C ILE A 155 -9.62 -10.01 -18.32
N PRO A 156 -10.35 -10.69 -17.41
CA PRO A 156 -11.80 -10.83 -17.53
C PRO A 156 -12.54 -9.51 -17.31
N SER A 157 -12.03 -8.63 -16.45
CA SER A 157 -12.65 -7.33 -16.12
C SER A 157 -12.58 -6.33 -17.27
N LEU A 158 -11.57 -6.39 -18.13
CA LEU A 158 -11.43 -5.54 -19.33
C LEU A 158 -12.60 -5.68 -20.33
N ARG A 159 -13.39 -6.76 -20.21
CA ARG A 159 -14.58 -6.98 -21.05
C ARG A 159 -15.82 -6.21 -20.55
N LEU A 160 -15.76 -5.66 -19.34
CA LEU A 160 -16.85 -4.93 -18.69
C LEU A 160 -16.69 -3.43 -18.91
N ARG A 161 -17.80 -2.68 -18.93
CA ARG A 161 -17.81 -1.23 -19.15
C ARG A 161 -18.65 -0.52 -18.10
N GLY A 162 -18.26 0.71 -17.78
CA GLY A 162 -18.99 1.59 -16.86
C GLY A 162 -19.21 0.93 -15.50
N ASP A 163 -20.45 0.91 -15.04
CA ASP A 163 -20.85 0.47 -13.70
C ASP A 163 -20.55 -1.01 -13.43
N TYR A 164 -20.55 -1.85 -14.47
CA TYR A 164 -20.20 -3.26 -14.31
C TYR A 164 -18.74 -3.47 -13.90
N LEU A 165 -17.83 -2.62 -14.38
CA LEU A 165 -16.42 -2.66 -13.98
C LEU A 165 -16.27 -2.23 -12.51
N ALA A 166 -17.03 -1.22 -12.08
CA ALA A 166 -17.05 -0.76 -10.70
C ALA A 166 -17.50 -1.86 -9.72
N ILE A 167 -18.64 -2.50 -10.02
CA ILE A 167 -19.19 -3.59 -9.20
C ILE A 167 -18.19 -4.75 -9.09
N VAL A 168 -17.55 -5.15 -10.19
CA VAL A 168 -16.59 -6.25 -10.19
C VAL A 168 -15.32 -5.91 -9.40
N THR A 169 -14.79 -4.70 -9.52
CA THR A 169 -13.58 -4.31 -8.76
C THR A 169 -13.86 -4.20 -7.26
N PHE A 170 -15.04 -3.70 -6.87
CA PHE A 170 -15.48 -3.70 -5.48
C PHE A 170 -15.65 -5.13 -4.94
N GLY A 171 -16.35 -5.98 -5.69
CA GLY A 171 -16.57 -7.38 -5.34
C GLY A 171 -15.25 -8.15 -5.18
N PHE A 172 -14.30 -7.96 -6.08
CA PHE A 172 -12.97 -8.56 -5.96
C PHE A 172 -12.27 -8.20 -4.65
N GLY A 173 -12.20 -6.89 -4.32
CA GLY A 173 -11.53 -6.44 -3.12
C GLY A 173 -12.17 -7.00 -1.85
N GLU A 174 -13.50 -7.04 -1.81
CA GLU A 174 -14.25 -7.64 -0.71
C GLU A 174 -14.07 -9.15 -0.62
N ILE A 175 -14.03 -9.87 -1.75
CA ILE A 175 -13.73 -11.31 -1.78
C ILE A 175 -12.36 -11.59 -1.17
N ILE A 176 -11.34 -10.79 -1.51
CA ILE A 176 -9.98 -10.97 -0.95
C ILE A 176 -9.98 -10.73 0.57
N ARG A 177 -10.60 -9.66 1.04
CA ARG A 177 -10.73 -9.37 2.49
C ARG A 177 -11.49 -10.47 3.23
N LEU A 178 -12.61 -10.94 2.69
CA LEU A 178 -13.42 -12.00 3.29
C LEU A 178 -12.66 -13.34 3.31
N THR A 179 -11.94 -13.64 2.23
CA THR A 179 -11.08 -14.83 2.16
C THR A 179 -9.99 -14.77 3.22
N ALA A 180 -9.35 -13.62 3.39
CA ALA A 180 -8.28 -13.44 4.37
C ALA A 180 -8.75 -13.55 5.83
N SER A 181 -9.96 -13.05 6.13
CA SER A 181 -10.57 -13.11 7.47
C SER A 181 -11.31 -14.41 7.78
N THR A 182 -11.46 -15.31 6.81
CA THR A 182 -12.18 -16.58 6.98
C THR A 182 -11.34 -17.61 7.76
N ARG A 183 -12.00 -18.38 8.64
CA ARG A 183 -11.35 -19.39 9.50
C ARG A 183 -10.57 -20.47 8.73
N VAL A 184 -11.02 -20.83 7.53
CA VAL A 184 -10.38 -21.83 6.65
C VAL A 184 -8.99 -21.37 6.21
N PHE A 185 -8.81 -20.07 5.94
CA PHE A 185 -7.53 -19.49 5.50
C PHE A 185 -6.69 -18.96 6.65
N SER A 186 -7.18 -19.01 7.89
CA SER A 186 -6.47 -18.60 9.10
C SER A 186 -5.05 -19.17 9.23
N PRO A 187 -4.76 -20.44 8.87
CA PRO A 187 -3.39 -20.97 8.93
C PRO A 187 -2.39 -20.34 7.96
N ILE A 188 -2.90 -19.65 6.95
CA ILE A 188 -2.10 -18.92 5.99
C ILE A 188 -2.12 -17.45 6.39
N THR A 189 -3.28 -16.82 6.52
CA THR A 189 -3.42 -15.35 6.65
C THR A 189 -3.35 -14.81 8.07
N ASN A 190 -3.46 -15.67 9.09
CA ASN A 190 -3.58 -15.28 10.49
C ASN A 190 -4.79 -14.39 10.83
N GLY A 191 -5.85 -14.43 10.01
CA GLY A 191 -7.01 -13.55 10.18
C GLY A 191 -6.74 -12.09 9.81
N ALA A 192 -5.80 -11.85 8.88
CA ALA A 192 -5.57 -10.55 8.24
C ALA A 192 -6.80 -10.05 7.47
#